data_AF-A0A418QRP6-F1
#
_entry.id   AF-A0A418QRP6-F1
#
_cell.length_a   1.000
_cell.length_b   1.000
_cell.length_c   1.000
_cell.angle_alpha   90.00
_cell.angle_beta   90.00
_cell.angle_gamma   90.00
#
_symmetry.space_group_name_H-M   'P 1'
#
loop_
_entity.id
_entity.type
_entity.pdbx_description
1 polymer ?
#
loop_
_entity_poly.entity_id
_entity_poly.type
_entity_poly.pdbx_seq_one_letter_code
_entity_poly.pdbx_strand_id
1 'polypeptide(L)'
;MLQPAYSTHLAAEVRRFFSLSPAELGRYLGVPAMQVAHVEAGRRGLTTRAESRLLTLAQLLPLPHGAGAPLELPVRPAEALPGDGEAATGPLTARLRRCDYLAARARFELENQQQRTAAAARRRAALVRLRADLLAATPAAPPDPAFDPAHAARWLARLTADTAAAPAPPTAAELTLLAVRLAALEFEADQLREALGG
;
A
#
# COMPACT_ATOMS: atom_id res chain seq x y z
N MET A 1 4.15 19.42 -30.53
CA MET A 1 4.59 18.06 -30.10
C MET A 1 5.20 18.14 -28.70
N LEU A 2 4.38 18.24 -27.66
CA LEU A 2 4.78 18.32 -26.25
C LEU A 2 3.86 17.38 -25.46
N GLN A 3 4.17 16.08 -25.38
CA GLN A 3 3.30 15.14 -24.67
C GLN A 3 3.91 13.85 -24.08
N PRO A 4 5.23 13.64 -23.95
CA PRO A 4 5.71 12.47 -23.20
C PRO A 4 5.58 12.65 -21.67
N ALA A 5 5.84 13.84 -21.12
CA ALA A 5 5.94 14.04 -19.67
C ALA A 5 4.61 13.98 -18.90
N TYR A 6 3.48 14.26 -19.56
CA TYR A 6 2.16 14.21 -18.91
C TYR A 6 1.70 12.75 -18.70
N SER A 7 1.98 11.88 -19.67
CA SER A 7 1.57 10.48 -19.66
C SER A 7 2.30 9.65 -18.59
N THR A 8 3.55 10.02 -18.25
CA THR A 8 4.42 9.28 -17.33
C THR A 8 3.94 9.39 -15.88
N HIS A 9 3.69 10.61 -15.41
CA HIS A 9 3.16 10.86 -14.07
C HIS A 9 1.72 10.37 -13.92
N LEU A 10 0.90 10.52 -14.96
CA LEU A 10 -0.50 10.12 -14.94
C LEU A 10 -0.68 8.60 -14.77
N ALA A 11 0.14 7.79 -15.45
CA ALA A 11 0.09 6.33 -15.30
C ALA A 11 0.40 5.89 -13.86
N ALA A 12 1.41 6.49 -13.25
CA ALA A 12 1.78 6.22 -11.86
C ALA A 12 0.70 6.68 -10.86
N GLU A 13 0.06 7.83 -11.12
CA GLU A 13 -1.00 8.39 -10.30
C GLU A 13 -2.27 7.53 -10.34
N VAL A 14 -2.74 7.16 -11.54
CA VAL A 14 -3.85 6.22 -11.74
C VAL A 14 -3.58 4.90 -11.03
N ARG A 15 -2.36 4.36 -11.19
CA ARG A 15 -1.97 3.10 -10.53
C ARG A 15 -2.04 3.20 -9.01
N ARG A 16 -1.48 4.27 -8.43
CA ARG A 16 -1.46 4.50 -6.97
C ARG A 16 -2.86 4.71 -6.42
N PHE A 17 -3.66 5.55 -7.08
CA PHE A 17 -5.01 5.88 -6.64
C PHE A 17 -5.91 4.65 -6.60
N PHE A 18 -5.93 3.86 -7.67
CA PHE A 18 -6.74 2.63 -7.76
C PHE A 18 -6.08 1.40 -7.13
N SER A 19 -4.91 1.56 -6.49
CA SER A 19 -4.11 0.46 -5.91
C SER A 19 -3.91 -0.69 -6.90
N LEU A 20 -3.60 -0.36 -8.16
CA LEU A 20 -3.32 -1.33 -9.22
C LEU A 20 -1.85 -1.76 -9.18
N SER A 21 -1.60 -3.02 -9.53
CA SER A 21 -0.27 -3.47 -9.93
C SER A 21 0.05 -3.04 -11.37
N PRO A 22 1.34 -2.95 -11.76
CA PRO A 22 1.72 -2.67 -13.14
C PRO A 22 1.16 -3.69 -14.14
N ALA A 23 1.00 -4.95 -13.72
CA ALA A 23 0.41 -5.99 -14.55
C ALA A 23 -1.09 -5.79 -14.76
N GLU A 24 -1.83 -5.38 -13.74
CA GLU A 24 -3.27 -5.11 -13.85
C GLU A 24 -3.56 -3.89 -14.72
N LEU A 25 -2.76 -2.82 -14.56
CA LEU A 25 -2.84 -1.64 -15.41
C LEU A 25 -2.46 -2.01 -16.85
N GLY A 26 -1.38 -2.77 -17.05
CA GLY A 26 -0.96 -3.24 -18.37
C GLY A 26 -2.05 -4.06 -19.08
N ARG A 27 -2.71 -4.98 -18.37
CA ARG A 27 -3.85 -5.75 -18.92
C ARG A 27 -5.00 -4.86 -19.38
N TYR A 28 -5.31 -3.80 -18.62
CA TYR A 28 -6.36 -2.85 -19.00
C TYR A 28 -5.97 -2.08 -20.27
N LEU A 29 -4.75 -1.52 -20.27
CA LEU A 29 -4.22 -0.74 -21.39
C LEU A 29 -3.97 -1.58 -22.65
N GLY A 30 -3.75 -2.90 -22.49
CA GLY A 30 -3.37 -3.80 -23.57
C GLY A 30 -1.86 -3.82 -23.84
N VAL A 31 -1.04 -3.55 -22.82
CA VAL A 31 0.44 -3.52 -22.91
C VAL A 31 1.07 -4.39 -21.80
N PRO A 32 2.29 -4.92 -21.98
CA PRO A 32 2.96 -5.69 -20.94
C PRO A 32 3.33 -4.84 -19.71
N ALA A 33 3.40 -5.46 -18.54
CA ALA A 33 3.72 -4.80 -17.27
C ALA A 33 5.06 -4.03 -17.30
N MET A 34 6.05 -4.59 -18.00
CA MET A 34 7.36 -3.95 -18.20
C MET A 34 7.23 -2.63 -18.99
N GLN A 35 6.31 -2.56 -19.95
CA GLN A 35 6.06 -1.32 -20.69
C GLN A 35 5.41 -0.26 -19.79
N VAL A 36 4.52 -0.65 -18.89
CA VAL A 36 3.97 0.26 -17.86
C VAL A 36 5.11 0.82 -16.99
N ALA A 37 6.04 -0.02 -16.53
CA ALA A 37 7.19 0.45 -15.74
C ALA A 37 8.11 1.41 -16.53
N HIS A 38 8.33 1.15 -17.82
CA HIS A 38 9.09 2.07 -18.67
C HIS A 38 8.38 3.41 -18.91
N VAL A 39 7.05 3.41 -19.00
CA VAL A 39 6.24 4.63 -19.09
C VAL A 39 6.29 5.39 -17.77
N GLU A 40 6.11 4.74 -16.62
CA GLU A 40 6.23 5.40 -15.30
C GLU A 40 7.64 5.99 -15.09
N ALA A 41 8.68 5.36 -15.64
CA ALA A 41 10.05 5.84 -15.58
C ALA A 41 10.41 6.90 -16.64
N GLY A 42 9.46 7.32 -17.48
CA GLY A 42 9.71 8.30 -18.55
C GLY A 42 10.58 7.81 -19.70
N ARG A 43 10.83 6.50 -19.79
CA ARG A 43 11.73 5.90 -20.80
C ARG A 43 11.03 5.61 -22.12
N ARG A 44 9.71 5.44 -22.13
CA ARG A 44 8.89 5.18 -23.34
C ARG A 44 7.51 5.83 -23.23
N GLY A 45 6.92 6.16 -24.38
CA GLY A 45 5.53 6.60 -24.49
C GLY A 45 4.54 5.44 -24.64
N LEU A 46 3.27 5.71 -24.40
CA LEU A 46 2.16 4.81 -24.73
C LEU A 46 1.75 4.96 -26.20
N THR A 47 1.15 3.92 -26.77
CA THR A 47 0.46 4.04 -28.05
C THR A 47 -0.80 4.89 -27.87
N THR A 48 -1.28 5.55 -28.92
CA THR A 48 -2.49 6.40 -28.85
C THR A 48 -3.68 5.67 -28.24
N ARG A 49 -3.89 4.39 -28.60
CA ARG A 49 -4.96 3.56 -28.02
C ARG A 49 -4.79 3.30 -26.52
N ALA A 50 -3.56 3.04 -26.07
CA ALA A 50 -3.28 2.85 -24.65
C ALA A 50 -3.38 4.17 -23.88
N GLU A 51 -3.01 5.29 -24.51
CA GLU A 51 -3.18 6.63 -23.94
C GLU A 51 -4.66 7.00 -23.78
N SER A 52 -5.51 6.78 -24.79
CA SER A 52 -6.96 7.00 -24.67
C SER A 52 -7.57 6.18 -23.52
N ARG A 53 -7.18 4.92 -23.38
CA ARG A 53 -7.61 4.07 -22.25
C ARG A 53 -7.12 4.59 -20.90
N LEU A 54 -5.86 5.05 -20.83
CA LEU A 54 -5.34 5.65 -19.61
C LEU A 54 -6.11 6.93 -19.25
N LEU A 55 -6.47 7.74 -20.24
CA LEU A 55 -7.28 8.94 -20.05
C LEU A 55 -8.68 8.61 -19.53
N THR A 56 -9.29 7.49 -19.96
CA THR A 56 -10.55 7.01 -19.38
C THR A 56 -10.43 6.79 -17.87
N LEU A 57 -9.34 6.17 -17.39
CA LEU A 57 -9.11 6.00 -15.94
C LEU A 57 -8.74 7.31 -15.24
N ALA A 58 -8.01 8.19 -15.93
CA ALA A 58 -7.60 9.48 -15.40
C ALA A 58 -8.79 10.41 -15.12
N GLN A 59 -9.84 10.36 -15.94
CA GLN A 59 -11.08 11.12 -15.72
C GLN A 59 -11.81 10.73 -14.44
N LEU A 60 -11.50 9.57 -13.87
CA LEU A 60 -12.07 9.07 -12.62
C LEU A 60 -11.25 9.48 -11.39
N LEU A 61 -10.09 10.12 -11.59
CA LEU A 61 -9.33 10.70 -10.49
C LEU A 61 -10.06 11.95 -9.97
N PRO A 62 -10.12 12.16 -8.65
CA PRO A 62 -10.60 13.43 -8.11
C PRO A 62 -9.69 14.54 -8.63
N LEU A 63 -10.27 15.67 -9.09
CA LEU A 63 -9.47 16.86 -9.42
C LEU A 63 -8.62 17.25 -8.19
N PRO A 64 -7.35 17.65 -8.40
CA PRO A 64 -6.44 17.91 -7.30
C PRO A 64 -7.00 19.04 -6.43
N HIS A 65 -7.49 18.68 -5.23
CA HIS A 65 -7.62 19.62 -4.15
C HIS A 65 -6.21 19.87 -3.59
N GLY A 66 -5.90 21.14 -3.37
CA GLY A 66 -4.58 21.63 -3.00
C GLY A 66 -3.93 20.92 -1.81
N ALA A 67 -2.60 21.07 -1.78
CA ALA A 67 -1.63 20.55 -0.83
C ALA A 67 -2.13 20.31 0.60
N GLY A 68 -1.92 19.08 1.09
CA GLY A 68 -1.82 18.75 2.51
C GLY A 68 -0.38 18.37 2.85
N ALA A 69 0.15 19.01 3.89
CA ALA A 69 1.55 19.00 4.35
C ALA A 69 2.09 17.61 4.76
N PRO A 70 3.43 17.42 4.83
CA PRO A 70 4.04 16.12 5.10
C PRO A 70 3.90 15.73 6.58
N LEU A 71 3.66 14.44 6.82
CA LEU A 71 3.77 13.83 8.14
C LEU A 71 5.25 13.56 8.43
N GLU A 72 5.82 14.30 9.38
CA GLU A 72 7.12 14.01 9.98
C GLU A 72 7.05 12.71 10.79
N LEU A 73 7.96 11.79 10.50
CA LEU A 73 8.28 10.64 11.35
C LEU A 73 9.44 11.03 12.26
N PRO A 74 9.34 10.84 13.59
CA PRO A 74 10.50 11.00 14.45
C PRO A 74 11.49 9.86 14.17
N VAL A 75 12.70 10.22 13.75
CA VAL A 75 13.88 9.36 13.81
C VAL A 75 14.46 9.49 15.23
N ARG A 76 14.68 8.36 15.91
CA ARG A 76 15.59 8.31 17.07
C ARG A 76 16.56 7.14 16.95
N PRO A 77 17.75 7.27 17.56
CA PRO A 77 18.98 6.70 17.05
C PRO A 77 19.15 5.24 17.45
N ALA A 78 19.92 4.52 16.63
CA ALA A 78 20.57 3.30 17.08
C ALA A 78 21.74 3.68 18.01
N GLU A 79 21.70 3.25 19.26
CA GLU A 79 22.87 3.25 20.14
C GLU A 79 23.34 1.81 20.37
N ALA A 80 24.66 1.66 20.28
CA ALA A 80 25.40 0.43 20.45
C ALA A 80 25.55 0.07 21.94
N LEU A 81 25.50 -1.22 22.25
CA LEU A 81 26.09 -1.82 23.45
C LEU A 81 27.60 -2.10 23.18
N PRO A 82 28.51 -2.06 24.18
CA PRO A 82 28.36 -2.83 25.42
C PRO A 82 28.91 -2.17 26.71
N GLY A 83 28.53 -2.74 27.86
CA GLY A 83 29.20 -2.55 29.14
C GLY A 83 29.02 -3.78 30.00
N ASP A 84 30.12 -4.52 30.22
CA ASP A 84 30.20 -5.66 31.12
C ASP A 84 30.17 -5.16 32.58
N GLY A 85 29.30 -5.78 33.38
CA GLY A 85 29.17 -5.57 34.83
C GLY A 85 28.60 -6.82 35.48
N GLU A 86 29.44 -7.51 36.24
CA GLU A 86 29.39 -8.94 36.54
C GLU A 86 28.47 -9.31 37.73
N ALA A 87 27.94 -10.54 37.65
CA ALA A 87 27.55 -11.42 38.76
C ALA A 87 26.35 -11.07 39.68
N ALA A 88 25.18 -10.78 39.09
CA ALA A 88 23.84 -11.09 39.62
C ALA A 88 22.72 -10.83 38.59
N THR A 89 23.06 -10.07 37.54
CA THR A 89 22.19 -9.50 36.51
C THR A 89 22.00 -10.37 35.26
N GLY A 90 22.79 -11.43 35.07
CA GLY A 90 22.81 -12.24 33.83
C GLY A 90 21.44 -12.71 33.34
N PRO A 91 20.59 -13.33 34.19
CA PRO A 91 19.25 -13.77 33.79
C PRO A 91 18.30 -12.61 33.45
N LEU A 92 18.37 -11.51 34.20
CA LEU A 92 17.53 -10.31 33.97
C LEU A 92 17.93 -9.60 32.67
N THR A 93 19.23 -9.44 32.41
CA THR A 93 19.75 -8.88 31.16
C THR A 93 19.39 -9.76 29.96
N ALA A 94 19.49 -11.09 30.08
CA ALA A 94 19.08 -12.01 29.03
C ALA A 94 17.57 -11.92 28.75
N ARG A 95 16.74 -11.81 29.80
CA ARG A 95 15.30 -11.61 29.67
C ARG A 95 14.97 -10.28 29.01
N LEU A 96 15.62 -9.19 29.41
CA LEU A 96 15.46 -7.87 28.82
C LEU A 96 15.73 -7.90 27.31
N ARG A 97 16.89 -8.43 26.89
CA ARG A 97 17.24 -8.58 25.46
C ARG A 97 16.19 -9.37 24.69
N ARG A 98 15.62 -10.42 25.31
CA ARG A 98 14.55 -11.21 24.71
C ARG A 98 13.26 -10.41 24.58
N CYS A 99 12.85 -9.67 25.60
CA CYS A 99 11.67 -8.81 25.57
C CYS A 99 11.81 -7.74 24.47
N ASP A 100 12.96 -7.06 24.40
CA ASP A 100 13.24 -6.05 23.36
C ASP A 100 13.17 -6.65 21.94
N TYR A 101 13.80 -7.82 21.73
CA TYR A 101 13.72 -8.52 20.43
C TYR A 101 12.28 -8.89 20.06
N LEU A 102 11.51 -9.45 21.00
CA LEU A 102 10.13 -9.83 20.75
C LEU A 102 9.23 -8.62 20.51
N ALA A 103 9.46 -7.51 21.23
CA ALA A 103 8.75 -6.25 21.03
C ALA A 103 9.04 -5.68 19.63
N ALA A 104 10.31 -5.62 19.22
CA ALA A 104 10.68 -5.17 17.88
C ALA A 104 10.02 -6.02 16.78
N ARG A 105 10.01 -7.35 16.95
CA ARG A 105 9.31 -8.26 16.03
C ARG A 105 7.80 -8.02 16.02
N ALA A 106 7.17 -7.85 17.18
CA ALA A 106 5.73 -7.61 17.29
C ALA A 106 5.32 -6.27 16.68
N ARG A 107 6.13 -5.20 16.83
CA ARG A 107 5.94 -3.90 16.14
C ARG A 107 5.96 -4.08 14.63
N PHE A 108 7.01 -4.71 14.11
CA PHE A 108 7.13 -4.96 12.67
C PHE A 108 5.95 -5.80 12.14
N GLU A 109 5.53 -6.83 12.87
CA GLU A 109 4.37 -7.63 12.48
C GLU A 109 3.10 -6.79 12.47
N LEU A 110 2.86 -5.98 13.50
CA LEU A 110 1.68 -5.12 13.61
C LEU A 110 1.61 -4.09 12.48
N GLU A 111 2.72 -3.42 12.18
CA GLU A 111 2.82 -2.47 11.07
C GLU A 111 2.51 -3.14 9.73
N ASN A 112 3.11 -4.29 9.45
CA ASN A 112 2.82 -5.04 8.22
C ASN A 112 1.36 -5.48 8.14
N GLN A 113 0.80 -5.99 9.24
CA GLN A 113 -0.60 -6.40 9.32
C GLN A 113 -1.54 -5.21 9.04
N GLN A 114 -1.28 -4.05 9.65
CA GLN A 114 -2.04 -2.82 9.43
C GLN A 114 -1.93 -2.31 7.99
N GLN A 115 -0.72 -2.29 7.42
CA GLN A 115 -0.49 -1.90 6.03
C GLN A 115 -1.24 -2.80 5.04
N ARG A 116 -1.23 -4.12 5.25
CA ARG A 116 -1.99 -5.09 4.44
C ARG A 116 -3.49 -4.85 4.56
N THR A 117 -4.01 -4.62 5.75
CA THR A 117 -5.43 -4.30 5.98
C THR A 117 -5.84 -3.02 5.26
N ALA A 118 -5.04 -1.95 5.37
CA ALA A 118 -5.29 -0.69 4.69
C ALA A 118 -5.22 -0.83 3.17
N ALA A 119 -4.28 -1.62 2.64
CA ALA A 119 -4.19 -1.90 1.21
C ALA A 119 -5.41 -2.69 0.71
N ALA A 120 -5.86 -3.72 1.44
CA ALA A 120 -7.06 -4.48 1.11
C ALA A 120 -8.33 -3.61 1.14
N ALA A 121 -8.46 -2.72 2.12
CA ALA A 121 -9.58 -1.77 2.21
C ALA A 121 -9.60 -0.79 1.02
N ARG A 122 -8.46 -0.15 0.72
CA ARG A 122 -8.30 0.74 -0.45
C ARG A 122 -8.64 0.01 -1.75
N ARG A 123 -8.17 -1.22 -1.90
CA ARG A 123 -8.45 -2.05 -3.07
C ARG A 123 -9.94 -2.33 -3.25
N ARG A 124 -10.66 -2.69 -2.19
CA ARG A 124 -12.11 -2.90 -2.25
C ARG A 124 -12.86 -1.62 -2.60
N ALA A 125 -12.50 -0.49 -1.99
CA ALA A 125 -13.08 0.81 -2.31
C ALA A 125 -12.85 1.20 -3.78
N ALA A 126 -11.62 1.02 -4.28
CA ALA A 126 -11.27 1.27 -5.67
C ALA A 126 -12.11 0.38 -6.63
N LEU A 127 -12.33 -0.89 -6.30
CA LEU A 127 -13.18 -1.78 -7.11
C LEU A 127 -14.64 -1.33 -7.16
N VAL A 128 -15.20 -0.89 -6.03
CA VAL A 128 -16.56 -0.35 -5.98
C VAL A 128 -16.65 0.88 -6.88
N ARG A 129 -15.68 1.79 -6.79
CA ARG A 129 -15.63 3.00 -7.60
C ARG A 129 -15.49 2.69 -9.10
N LEU A 130 -14.53 1.86 -9.46
CA LEU A 130 -14.29 1.47 -10.86
C LEU A 130 -15.52 0.78 -11.48
N ARG A 131 -16.26 -0.03 -10.70
CA ARG A 131 -17.52 -0.60 -11.17
C ARG A 131 -18.58 0.45 -11.40
N ALA A 132 -18.79 1.33 -10.42
CA ALA A 132 -19.78 2.40 -10.52
C ALA A 132 -19.52 3.26 -11.75
N ASP A 133 -18.26 3.61 -12.01
CA ASP A 133 -17.89 4.54 -13.06
C ASP A 133 -17.80 3.88 -14.45
N LEU A 134 -17.20 2.68 -14.56
CA LEU A 134 -16.99 2.03 -15.87
C LEU A 134 -18.20 1.23 -16.36
N LEU A 135 -19.11 0.84 -15.46
CA LEU A 135 -20.33 0.08 -15.81
C LEU A 135 -21.61 0.92 -15.60
N ALA A 136 -21.49 2.22 -15.29
CA ALA A 136 -22.64 3.11 -15.23
C ALA A 136 -23.46 3.02 -16.53
N ALA A 137 -24.74 2.69 -16.41
CA ALA A 137 -25.67 2.61 -17.53
C ALA A 137 -26.10 3.99 -18.06
N THR A 138 -25.74 5.07 -17.36
CA THR A 138 -26.17 6.43 -17.68
C THR A 138 -24.96 7.26 -18.14
N PRO A 139 -24.84 7.58 -19.44
CA PRO A 139 -23.76 8.43 -19.90
C PRO A 139 -24.03 9.87 -19.44
N ALA A 140 -23.20 10.39 -18.54
CA ALA A 140 -23.17 11.81 -18.19
C ALA A 140 -22.51 12.68 -19.29
N ALA A 141 -21.85 12.03 -20.25
CA ALA A 141 -21.14 12.65 -21.37
C ALA A 141 -21.34 11.78 -22.64
N PRO A 142 -21.20 12.33 -23.86
CA PRO A 142 -21.24 11.53 -25.07
C PRO A 142 -20.24 10.38 -24.98
N PRO A 143 -20.63 9.14 -25.34
CA PRO A 143 -19.77 7.97 -25.21
C PRO A 143 -18.50 8.16 -26.05
N ASP A 144 -17.34 8.05 -25.40
CA ASP A 144 -16.06 8.03 -26.09
C ASP A 144 -16.03 6.85 -27.07
N PRO A 145 -15.89 7.06 -28.39
CA PRO A 145 -15.86 5.99 -29.37
C PRO A 145 -14.68 5.01 -29.18
N ALA A 146 -13.66 5.38 -28.40
CA ALA A 146 -12.55 4.50 -28.05
C ALA A 146 -12.82 3.59 -26.84
N PHE A 147 -13.91 3.82 -26.10
CA PHE A 147 -14.25 3.04 -24.91
C PHE A 147 -14.91 1.71 -25.29
N ASP A 148 -14.34 0.61 -24.81
CA ASP A 148 -14.87 -0.75 -24.99
C ASP A 148 -15.46 -1.25 -23.65
N PRO A 149 -16.79 -1.17 -23.45
CA PRO A 149 -17.44 -1.56 -22.19
C PRO A 149 -17.33 -3.06 -21.93
N ALA A 150 -17.29 -3.90 -22.97
CA ALA A 150 -17.14 -5.34 -22.82
C ALA A 150 -15.74 -5.71 -22.33
N HIS A 151 -14.71 -5.01 -22.83
CA HIS A 151 -13.34 -5.14 -22.31
C HIS A 151 -13.22 -4.67 -20.86
N ALA A 152 -13.81 -3.51 -20.52
CA ALA A 152 -13.84 -3.01 -19.15
C ALA A 152 -14.52 -4.00 -18.19
N ALA A 153 -15.67 -4.58 -18.58
CA ALA A 153 -16.38 -5.58 -17.79
C ALA A 153 -15.54 -6.85 -17.55
N ARG A 154 -14.89 -7.39 -18.58
CA ARG A 154 -13.99 -8.56 -18.44
C ARG A 154 -12.81 -8.27 -17.52
N TRP A 155 -12.21 -7.08 -17.66
CA TRP A 155 -11.12 -6.65 -16.80
C TRP A 155 -11.57 -6.54 -15.33
N LEU A 156 -12.71 -5.90 -15.06
CA LEU A 156 -13.27 -5.79 -13.70
C LEU A 156 -13.65 -7.14 -13.09
N ALA A 157 -14.18 -8.07 -13.88
CA ALA A 157 -14.49 -9.41 -13.42
C ALA A 157 -13.22 -10.14 -12.94
N ARG A 158 -12.14 -10.06 -13.73
CA ARG A 158 -10.84 -10.62 -13.34
C ARG A 158 -10.27 -9.91 -12.11
N LEU A 159 -10.31 -8.58 -12.09
CA LEU A 159 -9.81 -7.77 -10.98
C LEU A 159 -10.51 -8.10 -9.65
N THR A 160 -11.80 -8.44 -9.73
CA THR A 160 -12.60 -8.89 -8.60
C THR A 160 -12.20 -10.28 -8.15
N ALA A 161 -12.06 -11.23 -9.08
CA ALA A 161 -11.61 -12.58 -8.77
C ALA A 161 -10.22 -12.56 -8.10
N ASP A 162 -9.27 -11.80 -8.66
CA ASP A 162 -7.93 -11.62 -8.11
C ASP A 162 -7.99 -11.02 -6.68
N THR A 163 -8.89 -10.08 -6.44
CA THR A 163 -9.07 -9.45 -5.11
C THR A 163 -9.74 -10.39 -4.10
N ALA A 164 -10.67 -11.22 -4.54
CA ALA A 164 -11.35 -12.21 -3.70
C ALA A 164 -10.44 -13.39 -3.35
N ALA A 165 -9.50 -13.74 -4.24
CA ALA A 165 -8.51 -14.80 -4.01
C ALA A 165 -7.35 -14.36 -3.11
N ALA A 166 -7.18 -13.06 -2.85
CA ALA A 166 -6.12 -12.57 -1.96
C ALA A 166 -6.38 -13.04 -0.51
N PRO A 167 -5.31 -13.31 0.28
CA PRO A 167 -5.45 -13.69 1.67
C PRO A 167 -6.31 -12.68 2.44
N ALA A 168 -7.20 -13.19 3.31
CA ALA A 168 -8.01 -12.33 4.15
C ALA A 168 -7.11 -11.46 5.04
N PRO A 169 -7.40 -10.15 5.19
CA PRO A 169 -6.69 -9.33 6.15
C PRO A 169 -6.96 -9.83 7.57
N PRO A 170 -6.05 -9.58 8.52
CA PRO A 170 -6.29 -9.89 9.93
C PRO A 170 -7.56 -9.20 10.40
N THR A 171 -8.26 -9.87 11.29
CA THR A 171 -9.39 -9.32 12.02
C THR A 171 -8.95 -8.22 12.99
N ALA A 172 -9.88 -7.34 13.37
CA ALA A 172 -9.61 -6.35 14.41
C ALA A 172 -9.17 -7.00 15.73
N ALA A 173 -9.73 -8.16 16.07
CA ALA A 173 -9.36 -8.91 17.27
C ALA A 173 -7.91 -9.40 17.23
N GLU A 174 -7.44 -9.92 16.09
CA GLU A 174 -6.04 -10.35 15.92
C GLU A 174 -5.06 -9.18 16.02
N LEU A 175 -5.40 -8.03 15.43
CA LEU A 175 -4.61 -6.80 15.55
C LEU A 175 -4.55 -6.31 17.01
N THR A 176 -5.69 -6.27 17.69
CA THR A 176 -5.76 -5.88 19.11
C THR A 176 -4.97 -6.83 19.98
N LEU A 177 -5.06 -8.14 19.75
CA LEU A 177 -4.28 -9.13 20.51
C LEU A 177 -2.76 -8.92 20.32
N LEU A 178 -2.32 -8.63 19.10
CA LEU A 178 -0.91 -8.35 18.82
C LEU A 178 -0.45 -7.05 19.49
N ALA A 179 -1.29 -6.00 19.47
CA ALA A 179 -1.00 -4.74 20.16
C ALA A 179 -0.91 -4.93 21.69
N VAL A 180 -1.81 -5.72 22.29
CA VAL A 180 -1.76 -6.05 23.72
C VAL A 180 -0.49 -6.83 24.07
N ARG A 181 -0.09 -7.80 23.22
CA ARG A 181 1.16 -8.55 23.42
C ARG A 181 2.39 -7.65 23.33
N LEU A 182 2.40 -6.71 22.39
CA LEU A 182 3.47 -5.71 22.28
C LEU A 182 3.55 -4.86 23.55
N ALA A 183 2.43 -4.29 24.00
CA ALA A 183 2.39 -3.46 25.20
C ALA A 183 2.86 -4.22 26.45
N ALA A 184 2.51 -5.51 26.57
CA ALA A 184 2.98 -6.35 27.67
C ALA A 184 4.49 -6.59 27.64
N LEU A 185 5.09 -6.79 26.45
CA LEU A 185 6.53 -6.97 26.29
C LEU A 185 7.31 -5.69 26.59
N GLU A 186 6.78 -4.54 26.16
CA GLU A 186 7.34 -3.22 26.45
C GLU A 186 7.30 -2.94 27.94
N PHE A 187 6.15 -3.16 28.58
CA PHE A 187 6.00 -3.02 30.03
C PHE A 187 6.98 -3.92 30.80
N GLU A 188 7.11 -5.20 30.41
CA GLU A 188 8.06 -6.10 31.06
C GLU A 188 9.52 -5.62 30.88
N ALA A 189 9.87 -5.12 29.68
CA ALA A 189 11.20 -4.59 29.42
C ALA A 189 11.48 -3.33 30.25
N ASP A 190 10.50 -2.45 30.43
CA ASP A 190 10.61 -1.26 31.27
C ASP A 190 10.87 -1.65 32.74
N GLN A 191 10.08 -2.57 33.29
CA GLN A 191 10.28 -3.10 34.65
C GLN A 191 11.67 -3.75 34.84
N LEU A 192 12.16 -4.47 33.82
CA LEU A 192 13.49 -5.09 33.86
C LEU A 192 14.61 -4.05 33.81
N ARG A 193 14.44 -2.95 33.05
CA ARG A 193 15.40 -1.84 33.03
C ARG A 193 15.46 -1.14 34.38
N GLU A 194 14.32 -0.83 34.99
CA GLU A 194 14.26 -0.28 36.35
C GLU A 194 14.97 -1.19 37.37
N ALA A 195 14.70 -2.49 37.32
CA ALA A 195 15.31 -3.47 38.23
C ALA A 195 16.83 -3.64 38.03
N LEU A 196 17.34 -3.37 36.83
CA LEU A 196 18.77 -3.40 36.49
C LEU A 196 19.49 -2.09 36.84
N GLY A 197 18.81 -1.14 37.49
CA GLY A 197 19.36 0.15 37.87
C GLY A 197 19.28 1.18 36.75
N GLY A 198 18.18 1.18 36.00
CA GLY A 198 17.82 2.23 35.04
C GLY A 198 17.91 3.64 35.61
#